data_AF-A0A7W1QE19-F1
#
_entry.id   AF-A0A7W1QE19-F1
#
_cell.length_a   1.000
_cell.length_b   1.000
_cell.length_c   1.000
_cell.angle_alpha   90.00
_cell.angle_beta   90.00
_cell.angle_gamma   90.00
#
_symmetry.space_group_name_H-M   'P 1'
#
loop_
_entity.id
_entity.type
_entity.pdbx_description
1 polymer ?
#
loop_
_entity_poly.entity_id
_entity_poly.type
_entity_poly.pdbx_seq_one_letter_code
_entity_poly.pdbx_strand_id
1 'polypeptide(L)'
;MASRTVRARLDVRAEADLELLLREGGTESDVVRAALAEAAARRRRRSALRSEVARLAADPEDRRAREEALGDLDKLEVPWPN
;
A
#
# COMPACT_ATOMS: atom_id res chain seq x y z
N MET A 1 26.66 -1.59 12.89
CA MET A 1 25.31 -2.07 13.27
C MET A 1 25.40 -3.54 13.61
N ALA A 2 24.80 -4.00 14.70
CA ALA A 2 24.82 -5.41 15.05
C ALA A 2 23.97 -6.21 14.06
N SER A 3 24.54 -7.25 13.46
CA SER A 3 23.78 -8.23 12.68
C SER A 3 23.07 -9.20 13.62
N ARG A 4 21.86 -9.62 13.23
CA ARG A 4 21.09 -10.66 13.93
C ARG A 4 20.78 -11.77 12.93
N THR A 5 21.04 -13.01 13.33
CA THR A 5 20.59 -14.19 12.57
C THR A 5 19.14 -14.50 12.88
N VAL A 6 18.35 -14.78 11.84
CA VAL A 6 16.98 -15.26 11.96
C VAL A 6 16.90 -16.60 11.22
N ARG A 7 16.36 -17.62 11.88
CA ARG A 7 16.08 -18.92 11.27
C ARG A 7 14.56 -19.07 11.16
N ALA A 8 14.08 -19.38 9.96
CA ALA A 8 12.67 -19.61 9.69
C ALA A 8 12.54 -20.90 8.86
N ARG A 9 11.46 -21.65 9.09
CA ARG A 9 11.06 -22.73 8.20
C ARG A 9 10.19 -22.14 7.11
N LEU A 10 10.50 -22.45 5.86
CA LEU A 10 9.69 -22.04 4.72
C LEU A 10 8.62 -23.09 4.47
N ASP A 11 7.45 -22.63 4.02
CA ASP A 11 6.47 -23.53 3.40
C ASP A 11 6.82 -23.73 1.92
N VAL A 12 6.15 -24.67 1.26
CA VAL A 12 6.41 -25.02 -0.14
C VAL A 12 6.35 -23.80 -1.07
N ARG A 13 5.47 -22.85 -0.78
CA ARG A 13 5.33 -21.64 -1.60
C ARG A 13 6.51 -20.70 -1.37
N ALA A 14 6.90 -20.47 -0.13
CA ALA A 14 8.03 -19.61 0.22
C ALA A 14 9.36 -20.20 -0.27
N GLU A 15 9.50 -21.53 -0.31
CA GLU A 15 10.63 -22.21 -0.95
C GLU A 15 10.69 -21.91 -2.46
N ALA A 16 9.57 -22.08 -3.17
CA ALA A 16 9.50 -21.78 -4.60
C ALA A 16 9.74 -20.29 -4.92
N ASP A 17 9.20 -19.38 -4.10
CA ASP A 17 9.43 -17.94 -4.23
C ASP A 17 10.92 -17.60 -3.97
N LEU A 18 11.56 -18.23 -2.97
CA LEU A 18 12.98 -18.04 -2.70
C LEU A 18 13.85 -18.56 -3.86
N GLU A 19 13.54 -19.73 -4.42
CA GLU A 19 14.24 -20.27 -5.58
C GLU A 19 14.13 -19.35 -6.80
N LEU A 20 12.95 -18.77 -7.04
CA LEU A 20 12.74 -17.82 -8.12
C LEU A 20 13.67 -16.61 -7.95
N LEU A 21 13.68 -16.01 -6.77
CA LEU A 21 14.50 -14.83 -6.47
C LEU A 21 15.99 -15.15 -6.54
N LEU A 22 16.43 -16.34 -6.15
CA LEU A 22 17.82 -16.76 -6.26
C LEU A 22 18.31 -16.85 -7.70
N ARG A 23 17.43 -17.14 -8.67
CA ARG A 23 17.78 -17.16 -10.10
C ARG A 23 18.13 -15.78 -10.65
N GLU A 24 17.69 -14.71 -9.98
CA GLU A 24 18.04 -13.33 -10.31
C GLU A 24 19.46 -12.97 -9.85
N GLY A 25 20.09 -13.82 -9.04
CA GLY A 25 21.48 -13.73 -8.60
C GLY A 25 21.64 -13.32 -7.13
N GLY A 26 22.88 -13.44 -6.63
CA GLY A 26 23.23 -13.11 -5.25
C GLY A 26 23.16 -14.30 -4.28
N THR A 27 23.42 -14.03 -3.00
CA THR A 27 23.33 -15.05 -1.95
C THR A 27 21.92 -15.13 -1.38
N GLU A 28 21.55 -16.26 -0.77
CA GLU A 28 20.28 -16.40 -0.04
C GLU A 28 20.06 -15.27 0.99
N SER A 29 21.13 -14.85 1.67
CA SER A 29 21.07 -13.73 2.61
C SER A 29 20.81 -12.38 1.93
N ASP A 30 21.34 -12.15 0.72
CA ASP A 30 21.06 -10.94 -0.05
C ASP A 30 19.60 -10.89 -0.47
N VAL A 31 19.12 -12.00 -1.03
CA VAL A 31 17.74 -12.16 -1.49
C VAL A 31 16.74 -11.97 -0.33
N VAL A 32 16.98 -12.62 0.81
CA VAL A 32 16.11 -12.48 1.99
C VAL A 32 16.11 -11.05 2.52
N ARG A 33 17.28 -10.37 2.54
CA ARG A 33 17.35 -8.96 2.92
C ARG A 33 16.57 -8.06 1.96
N ALA A 34 16.70 -8.27 0.66
CA ALA A 34 16.00 -7.51 -0.36
C ALA A 34 14.47 -7.70 -0.23
N ALA A 35 14.00 -8.95 -0.14
CA ALA A 35 12.59 -9.28 0.04
C ALA A 35 12.00 -8.63 1.32
N LEU A 36 12.74 -8.64 2.43
CA LEU A 36 12.32 -7.96 3.66
C LEU A 36 12.24 -6.44 3.50
N ALA A 37 13.23 -5.83 2.83
CA ALA A 37 13.25 -4.40 2.57
C ALA A 37 12.06 -3.95 1.70
N GLU A 38 11.77 -4.70 0.64
CA GLU A 38 10.64 -4.45 -0.25
C GLU A 38 9.29 -4.63 0.45
N ALA A 39 9.12 -5.71 1.21
CA ALA A 39 7.91 -5.95 1.99
C ALA A 39 7.67 -4.83 3.01
N ALA A 40 8.74 -4.38 3.70
CA ALA A 40 8.67 -3.27 4.63
C ALA A 40 8.32 -1.95 3.90
N ALA A 41 8.95 -1.66 2.76
CA ALA A 41 8.66 -0.48 1.96
C ALA A 41 7.20 -0.46 1.50
N ARG A 42 6.67 -1.58 0.99
CA ARG A 42 5.27 -1.71 0.56
C ARG A 42 4.30 -1.49 1.73
N ARG A 43 4.61 -2.04 2.91
CA ARG A 43 3.80 -1.82 4.14
C ARG A 43 3.83 -0.36 4.59
N ARG A 44 5.00 0.29 4.61
CA ARG A 44 5.15 1.71 4.97
C ARG A 44 4.37 2.61 4.02
N ARG A 45 4.51 2.42 2.70
CA ARG A 45 3.77 3.18 1.69
C ARG A 45 2.26 3.06 1.87
N ARG A 46 1.74 1.83 2.05
CA ARG A 46 0.31 1.61 2.33
C ARG A 46 -0.14 2.25 3.63
N SER A 47 0.71 2.26 4.66
CA SER A 47 0.37 2.90 5.93
C SER A 47 0.32 4.41 5.78
N ALA A 48 1.32 5.01 5.15
CA ALA A 48 1.37 6.45 4.88
C ALA A 48 0.17 6.90 4.06
N LEU A 49 -0.17 6.17 2.99
CA LEU A 49 -1.35 6.47 2.18
C LEU A 49 -2.64 6.37 2.98
N ARG A 50 -2.82 5.33 3.81
CA ARG A 50 -4.02 5.22 4.67
C ARG A 50 -4.11 6.35 5.68
N SER A 51 -3.00 6.72 6.31
CA SER A 51 -2.96 7.85 7.25
C SER A 51 -3.29 9.16 6.56
N GLU A 52 -2.78 9.36 5.35
CA GLU A 52 -3.05 10.57 4.57
C GLU A 52 -4.51 10.63 4.11
N VAL A 53 -5.07 9.53 3.59
CA VAL A 53 -6.49 9.44 3.25
C VAL A 53 -7.37 9.70 4.46
N ALA A 54 -7.03 9.14 5.63
CA ALA A 54 -7.78 9.39 6.86
C ALA A 54 -7.71 10.86 7.29
N ARG A 55 -6.54 11.51 7.13
CA ARG A 55 -6.35 12.93 7.41
C ARG A 55 -7.20 13.80 6.49
N LEU A 56 -7.14 13.56 5.18
CA LEU A 56 -7.90 14.30 4.17
C LEU A 56 -9.41 14.09 4.34
N ALA A 57 -9.87 12.86 4.58
CA ALA A 57 -11.28 12.58 4.82
C ALA A 57 -11.83 13.23 6.11
N ALA A 58 -10.96 13.55 7.06
CA ALA A 58 -11.31 14.27 8.28
C ALA A 58 -11.30 15.79 8.11
N ASP A 59 -10.85 16.32 6.96
CA ASP A 59 -10.77 17.75 6.70
C ASP A 59 -12.17 18.37 6.61
N PRO A 60 -12.56 19.25 7.55
CA PRO A 60 -13.90 19.83 7.58
C PRO A 60 -14.14 20.80 6.42
N GLU A 61 -13.11 21.46 5.89
CA GLU A 61 -13.26 22.39 4.75
C GLU A 61 -13.52 21.61 3.47
N ASP A 62 -12.77 20.53 3.26
CA ASP A 62 -12.94 19.66 2.09
C ASP A 62 -14.32 18.98 2.09
N ARG A 63 -14.79 18.55 3.27
CA ARG A 63 -16.16 18.03 3.42
C ARG A 63 -17.22 19.06 3.07
N ARG A 64 -17.07 20.30 3.55
CA ARG A 64 -18.01 21.38 3.27
C ARG A 64 -18.02 21.74 1.78
N ALA A 65 -16.85 21.87 1.17
CA ALA A 65 -16.73 22.14 -0.27
C ALA A 65 -17.37 21.02 -1.11
N ARG A 66 -17.19 19.75 -0.70
CA ARG A 66 -17.86 18.61 -1.34
C ARG A 66 -19.38 18.66 -1.22
N GLU A 67 -19.91 18.99 -0.03
CA GLU A 67 -21.36 19.12 0.19
C GLU A 67 -21.96 20.27 -0.63
N GLU A 68 -21.26 21.41 -0.70
CA GLU A 68 -21.66 22.55 -1.52
C GLU A 68 -21.69 22.17 -3.02
N ALA A 69 -20.65 21.50 -3.51
CA ALA A 69 -20.58 21.06 -4.90
C ALA A 69 -21.66 20.03 -5.28
N LEU A 70 -21.97 19.08 -4.37
CA LEU A 70 -23.08 18.14 -4.56
C LEU A 70 -24.43 18.88 -4.61
N GLY A 71 -24.64 19.84 -3.72
CA GLY A 71 -25.84 20.68 -3.73
C GLY A 71 -25.96 21.52 -5.00
N ASP A 72 -24.86 21.96 -5.60
CA ASP A 72 -24.87 22.65 -6.89
C ASP A 72 -25.15 21.70 -8.07
N LEU A 73 -24.65 20.47 -8.03
CA LEU A 73 -24.99 19.43 -9.00
C LEU A 73 -26.47 19.06 -8.97
N ASP A 74 -27.07 18.91 -7.79
CA ASP A 74 -28.51 18.63 -7.65
C ASP A 74 -29.38 19.75 -8.25
N LYS A 75 -28.93 21.01 -8.18
CA LYS A 75 -29.63 22.14 -8.82
C LYS A 75 -29.52 22.10 -10.35
N LEU A 76 -28.52 21.41 -10.88
CA LEU A 76 -28.29 21.22 -12.31
C LEU A 76 -28.97 19.96 -12.85
N GLU A 77 -29.62 19.15 -12.01
CA GLU A 77 -30.32 17.95 -12.44
C GLU A 77 -31.50 18.34 -13.37
N VAL A 78 -31.26 18.24 -14.67
CA VAL A 78 -32.30 18.37 -15.70
C VAL A 78 -32.97 17.01 -15.85
N PRO A 79 -34.30 16.89 -15.73
CA PRO A 79 -34.97 15.61 -15.88
C PRO A 79 -34.65 15.00 -17.24
N TRP A 80 -34.23 13.74 -17.24
CA TRP A 80 -33.98 12.97 -18.46
C TRP A 80 -35.27 12.93 -19.29
N PRO A 81 -35.23 13.25 -20.61
CA PRO A 81 -36.41 13.14 -21.44
C PRO A 81 -36.86 11.68 -21.52
N ASN A 82 -38.12 11.44 -21.14
CA ASN A 82 -38.81 10.15 -21.28
C ASN A 82 -38.92 9.73 -22.75
#